data_AF-A0A3C0UCX1-F1
#
_entry.id   AF-A0A3C0UCX1-F1
#
_cell.length_a   1.000
_cell.length_b   1.000
_cell.length_c   1.000
_cell.angle_alpha   90.00
_cell.angle_beta   90.00
_cell.angle_gamma   90.00
#
_symmetry.space_group_name_H-M   'P 1'
#
loop_
_entity.id
_entity.type
_entity.pdbx_description
1 polymer ?
#
loop_
_entity_poly.entity_id
_entity_poly.type
_entity_poly.pdbx_seq_one_letter_code
_entity_poly.pdbx_strand_id
1 'polypeptide(L)'
;ALAYDYAQPSQFADKIMIMTYDNHGMWSKAGPIAGIEWVEKNLAYALKSIPKNKLYLGIAAYGYDWSTKGINSLEYGTLMDLAKQSNAEIKWDEQSK
;
A
#
# COMPACT_ATOMS: atom_id res chain seq x y z
N ALA A 1 -14.88 -0.45 1.45
CA ALA A 1 -14.89 -1.87 1.04
C ALA A 1 -16.29 -2.41 0.73
N LEU A 2 -17.27 -1.58 0.32
CA LEU A 2 -18.66 -2.05 0.10
C LEU A 2 -18.93 -2.60 -1.31
N ALA A 3 -18.01 -2.43 -2.26
CA ALA A 3 -18.24 -2.81 -3.67
C ALA A 3 -17.69 -4.19 -4.06
N TYR A 4 -16.80 -4.79 -3.26
CA TYR A 4 -16.13 -6.04 -3.61
C TYR A 4 -16.45 -7.11 -2.56
N ASP A 5 -17.44 -7.96 -2.88
CA ASP A 5 -17.61 -9.24 -2.18
C ASP A 5 -16.45 -10.15 -2.58
N TYR A 6 -15.60 -10.54 -1.62
CA TYR A 6 -14.43 -11.38 -1.89
C TYR A 6 -14.82 -12.85 -2.14
N ALA A 7 -15.97 -13.30 -1.63
CA ALA A 7 -16.38 -14.69 -1.76
C ALA A 7 -16.73 -15.02 -3.21
N GLN A 8 -17.49 -14.17 -3.90
CA GLN A 8 -17.91 -14.39 -5.27
C GLN A 8 -16.75 -14.57 -6.27
N PRO A 9 -15.77 -13.64 -6.40
CA PRO A 9 -14.65 -13.80 -7.32
C PRO A 9 -13.73 -14.97 -6.93
N SER A 10 -13.63 -15.34 -5.65
CA SER A 10 -12.78 -16.47 -5.21
C SER A 10 -13.21 -17.82 -5.77
N GLN A 11 -14.48 -17.97 -6.14
CA GLN A 11 -15.03 -19.18 -6.74
C GLN A 11 -14.54 -19.37 -8.18
N PHE A 12 -14.34 -18.28 -8.91
CA PHE A 12 -14.05 -18.32 -10.36
C PHE A 12 -12.60 -17.99 -10.70
N ALA A 13 -11.93 -17.15 -9.90
CA ALA A 13 -10.56 -16.75 -10.17
C ALA A 13 -9.54 -17.81 -9.70
N ASP A 14 -8.48 -18.00 -10.49
CA ASP A 14 -7.31 -18.80 -10.09
C ASP A 14 -6.45 -18.06 -9.05
N LYS A 15 -6.34 -16.74 -9.21
CA LYS A 15 -5.54 -15.85 -8.37
C LYS A 15 -6.30 -14.55 -8.15
N ILE A 16 -6.25 -14.04 -6.92
CA ILE A 16 -6.76 -12.74 -6.53
C ILE A 16 -5.61 -11.97 -5.91
N MET A 17 -5.33 -10.80 -6.49
CA MET A 17 -4.36 -9.86 -5.94
C MET A 17 -5.10 -8.75 -5.21
N ILE A 18 -4.86 -8.62 -3.92
CA ILE A 18 -5.34 -7.48 -3.14
C ILE A 18 -4.31 -6.36 -3.22
N MET A 19 -4.77 -5.15 -3.55
CA MET A 19 -3.93 -3.96 -3.65
C MET A 19 -3.69 -3.39 -2.25
N THR A 20 -2.88 -4.07 -1.45
CA THR A 20 -2.53 -3.70 -0.06
C THR A 20 -1.54 -2.53 0.00
N TYR A 21 -1.89 -1.45 -0.68
CA TYR A 21 -1.20 -0.16 -0.70
C TYR A 21 -2.24 0.96 -0.84
N ASP A 22 -1.78 2.21 -0.89
CA ASP A 22 -2.62 3.42 -0.83
C ASP A 22 -3.46 3.52 0.44
N ASN A 23 -2.95 3.00 1.57
CA ASN A 23 -3.49 3.34 2.89
C ASN A 23 -3.45 4.86 3.11
N HIS A 24 -2.39 5.49 2.62
CA HIS A 24 -2.27 6.93 2.43
C HIS A 24 -1.89 7.24 0.98
N GLY A 25 -2.62 8.15 0.34
CA GLY A 25 -2.40 8.61 -1.03
C GLY A 25 -2.64 10.12 -1.22
N MET A 26 -2.79 10.55 -2.47
CA MET A 26 -2.94 11.97 -2.85
C MET A 26 -4.14 12.68 -2.17
N TRP A 27 -5.15 11.90 -1.79
CA TRP A 27 -6.37 12.37 -1.13
C TRP A 27 -6.26 12.43 0.40
N SER A 28 -5.11 12.08 0.96
CA SER A 28 -4.92 11.91 2.40
C SER A 28 -3.78 12.77 2.93
N LYS A 29 -3.69 12.88 4.26
CA LYS A 29 -2.48 13.38 4.93
C LYS A 29 -1.35 12.37 4.78
N ALA A 30 -0.11 12.86 4.85
CA ALA A 30 1.09 12.04 4.82
C ALA A 30 1.01 10.89 5.84
N GLY A 31 1.45 9.72 5.41
CA GLY A 31 1.44 8.50 6.19
C GLY A 31 1.98 7.32 5.38
N PRO A 32 2.05 6.12 6.00
CA PRO A 32 2.61 4.94 5.35
C PRO A 32 1.73 4.47 4.20
N ILE A 33 2.33 4.21 3.04
CA ILE A 33 1.62 3.73 1.84
C ILE A 33 1.00 2.36 2.09
N ALA A 34 1.72 1.49 2.81
CA ALA A 34 1.32 0.13 3.14
C ALA A 34 1.71 -0.20 4.59
N GLY A 35 1.18 0.54 5.56
CA GLY A 35 1.48 0.31 6.98
C GLY A 35 1.05 -1.09 7.44
N ILE A 36 1.95 -1.79 8.14
CA ILE A 36 1.80 -3.23 8.43
C ILE A 36 0.49 -3.62 9.11
N GLU A 37 0.06 -2.89 10.14
CA GLU A 37 -1.14 -3.25 10.90
C GLU A 37 -2.38 -3.18 10.00
N TRP A 38 -2.41 -2.18 9.12
CA TRP A 38 -3.46 -2.05 8.12
C TRP A 38 -3.38 -3.18 7.08
N VAL A 39 -2.18 -3.52 6.60
CA VAL A 39 -1.98 -4.63 5.66
C VAL A 39 -2.44 -5.95 6.27
N GLU A 40 -2.01 -6.27 7.49
CA GLU A 40 -2.37 -7.50 8.21
C GLU A 40 -3.88 -7.59 8.46
N LYS A 41 -4.52 -6.47 8.82
CA LYS A 41 -5.98 -6.43 9.00
C LYS A 41 -6.73 -6.72 7.71
N ASN A 42 -6.29 -6.15 6.59
CA ASN A 42 -6.89 -6.41 5.27
C ASN A 42 -6.63 -7.84 4.81
N LEU A 43 -5.44 -8.38 5.07
CA LEU A 43 -5.09 -9.77 4.80
C LEU A 43 -5.97 -10.74 5.62
N ALA A 44 -6.11 -10.49 6.93
CA ALA A 44 -6.95 -11.29 7.82
C ALA A 44 -8.42 -11.27 7.40
N TYR A 45 -8.91 -10.13 6.90
CA TYR A 45 -10.24 -10.05 6.30
C TYR A 45 -10.33 -10.86 5.01
N ALA A 46 -9.36 -10.72 4.11
CA ALA A 46 -9.33 -11.41 2.83
C ALA A 46 -9.36 -12.93 2.98
N LEU A 47 -8.59 -13.45 3.94
CA LEU A 47 -8.49 -14.88 4.25
C LEU A 47 -9.79 -15.51 4.78
N LYS A 48 -10.79 -14.70 5.16
CA LYS A 48 -12.13 -15.23 5.50
C LYS A 48 -12.87 -15.79 4.28
N SER A 49 -12.55 -15.30 3.09
CA SER A 49 -13.27 -15.62 1.85
C SER A 49 -12.38 -16.15 0.73
N ILE A 50 -11.11 -15.76 0.67
CA ILE A 50 -10.18 -16.15 -0.38
C ILE A 50 -9.25 -17.26 0.13
N PRO A 51 -9.21 -18.44 -0.51
CA PRO A 51 -8.25 -19.48 -0.18
C PRO A 51 -6.81 -18.97 -0.25
N LYS A 52 -5.98 -19.30 0.75
CA LYS A 52 -4.59 -18.81 0.87
C LYS A 52 -3.75 -19.05 -0.40
N ASN A 53 -3.94 -20.18 -1.08
CA ASN A 53 -3.21 -20.52 -2.30
C ASN A 53 -3.62 -19.69 -3.54
N LYS A 54 -4.74 -18.96 -3.46
CA LYS A 54 -5.22 -18.03 -4.49
C LYS A 54 -4.90 -16.57 -4.16
N LEU A 55 -4.49 -16.25 -2.93
CA LEU A 55 -4.34 -14.87 -2.47
C LEU A 55 -2.92 -14.34 -2.65
N TYR A 56 -2.79 -13.21 -3.33
CA TYR A 56 -1.54 -12.50 -3.59
C TYR A 56 -1.63 -11.07 -3.04
N LEU A 57 -0.53 -10.56 -2.48
CA LEU A 57 -0.45 -9.19 -1.97
C LEU A 57 0.26 -8.31 -2.99
N GLY A 58 -0.35 -7.18 -3.31
CA GLY A 58 0.30 -6.10 -4.05
C GLY A 58 1.24 -5.32 -3.14
N ILE A 59 2.42 -4.97 -3.67
CA ILE A 59 3.43 -4.14 -2.99
C ILE A 59 3.63 -2.88 -3.84
N ALA A 60 3.53 -1.71 -3.21
CA ALA A 60 3.79 -0.45 -3.89
C ALA A 60 5.28 -0.25 -4.15
N ALA A 61 5.63 0.04 -5.40
CA ALA A 61 6.97 0.45 -5.83
C ALA A 61 7.10 1.99 -5.92
N TYR A 62 6.21 2.71 -5.23
CA TYR A 62 6.09 4.17 -5.24
C TYR A 62 5.71 4.69 -3.85
N GLY A 63 5.80 6.00 -3.68
CA GLY A 63 5.26 6.74 -2.54
C GLY A 63 4.86 8.14 -2.97
N TYR A 64 4.59 9.01 -2.00
CA TYR A 64 4.22 10.39 -2.30
C TYR A 64 5.12 11.40 -1.59
N ASP A 65 5.40 12.49 -2.31
CA ASP A 65 5.93 13.72 -1.74
C ASP A 65 4.75 14.63 -1.36
N TRP A 66 4.48 14.75 -0.06
CA TRP A 66 3.52 15.71 0.47
C TRP A 66 4.26 17.01 0.83
N SER A 67 4.15 18.02 -0.04
CA SER A 67 4.83 19.30 0.15
C SER A 67 3.84 20.48 0.15
N THR A 68 4.35 21.67 0.47
CA THR A 68 3.59 22.92 0.34
C THR A 68 3.26 23.29 -1.12
N LYS A 69 3.90 22.63 -2.09
CA LYS A 69 3.67 22.83 -3.53
C LYS A 69 2.63 21.87 -4.11
N GLY A 70 2.11 20.96 -3.29
CA GLY A 70 1.17 19.91 -3.71
C GLY A 70 1.68 18.51 -3.37
N ILE A 71 0.90 17.51 -3.77
CA ILE A 71 1.17 16.09 -3.51
C ILE A 71 1.50 15.40 -4.83
N ASN A 72 2.67 14.78 -4.93
CA ASN A 72 3.12 14.08 -6.14
C ASN A 72 3.34 12.60 -5.86
N SER A 73 2.89 11.72 -6.76
CA SER A 73 3.29 10.31 -6.75
C SER A 73 4.65 10.18 -7.40
N LEU A 74 5.58 9.50 -6.74
CA LEU A 74 6.94 9.31 -7.20
C LEU A 74 7.33 7.83 -7.06
N GLU A 75 7.97 7.28 -8.09
CA GLU A 75 8.59 5.96 -8.01
C GLU A 75 9.67 5.94 -6.93
N TYR A 76 9.93 4.76 -6.35
CA TYR A 76 10.91 4.58 -5.28
C TYR A 76 12.29 5.17 -5.62
N GLY A 77 12.81 4.93 -6.84
CA GLY A 77 14.10 5.48 -7.27
C GLY A 77 14.15 7.01 -7.20
N THR A 78 13.11 7.66 -7.74
CA THR A 78 12.98 9.12 -7.74
C THR A 78 12.83 9.69 -6.32
N LEU A 79 12.13 9.00 -5.41
CA LEU A 79 12.05 9.41 -4.00
C LEU A 79 13.43 9.38 -3.32
N MET A 80 14.20 8.32 -3.57
CA MET A 80 15.54 8.17 -3.00
C MET A 80 16.49 9.24 -3.55
N ASP A 81 16.36 9.60 -4.82
CA ASP A 81 17.15 10.68 -5.41
C ASP A 81 16.74 12.06 -4.88
N LEU A 82 15.44 12.29 -4.68
CA LEU A 82 14.94 13.52 -4.04
C LEU A 82 15.48 13.65 -2.60
N ALA A 83 15.49 12.56 -1.83
CA ALA A 83 16.04 12.55 -0.47
C ALA A 83 17.53 12.92 -0.46
N LYS A 84 18.32 12.35 -1.38
CA LYS A 84 19.74 12.68 -1.55
C LYS A 84 19.95 14.13 -1.95
N GLN A 85 19.23 14.62 -2.96
CA GLN A 85 19.33 16.01 -3.45
C GLN A 85 18.97 17.02 -2.36
N SER A 86 18.03 16.68 -1.50
CA SER A 86 17.60 17.53 -0.38
C SER A 86 18.48 17.39 0.87
N ASN A 87 19.51 16.53 0.82
CA ASN A 87 20.32 16.15 1.99
C ASN A 87 19.46 15.70 3.19
N ALA A 88 18.36 15.01 2.90
CA ALA A 88 17.40 14.55 3.89
C ALA A 88 17.87 13.25 4.55
N GLU A 89 17.69 13.14 5.86
CA GLU A 89 17.89 11.90 6.59
C GLU A 89 16.68 10.98 6.37
N ILE A 90 16.92 9.79 5.79
CA ILE A 90 15.87 8.77 5.64
C ILE A 90 15.67 8.08 6.98
N LYS A 91 14.44 8.14 7.50
CA LYS A 91 14.06 7.53 8.77
C LYS A 91 13.18 6.31 8.54
N TRP A 92 13.45 5.28 9.31
CA TRP A 92 12.59 4.10 9.40
C TRP A 92 11.56 4.30 10.51
N ASP A 93 10.29 4.02 10.22
CA ASP A 93 9.22 4.01 11.22
C ASP A 93 8.95 2.59 11.70
N GLU A 94 9.31 2.28 12.93
CA GLU A 94 9.13 0.96 13.54
C GLU A 94 7.67 0.57 13.76
N GLN A 95 6.76 1.55 13.85
CA GLN A 95 5.34 1.28 14.08
C GLN A 95 4.65 0.76 12.81
N SER A 96 5.07 1.23 11.65
CA SER A 96 4.43 0.95 10.37
C SER A 96 5.12 -0.16 9.56
N LYS A 97 6.10 -0.87 10.15
CA LYS A 97 7.00 -1.84 9.49
C LYS A 97 6.37 -3.17 9.11
#